data_AF-A0A800F8X2-F1
#
_entry.id   AF-A0A800F8X2-F1
#
_cell.length_a   1.000
_cell.length_b   1.000
_cell.length_c   1.000
_cell.angle_alpha   90.00
_cell.angle_beta   90.00
_cell.angle_gamma   90.00
#
_symmetry.space_group_name_H-M   'P 1'
#
loop_
_entity.id
_entity.type
_entity.pdbx_description
1 polymer ?
#
loop_
_entity_poly.entity_id
_entity_poly.type
_entity_poly.pdbx_seq_one_letter_code
_entity_poly.pdbx_strand_id
1 'polypeptide(L)'
;MALVAAGQADGTWTMVPKSEWDVAAGTAASRKPGSVAVGFALETNDLLANAHKKLKSKGFDLLVANDATEAGSGFEVPTNRVTILSNGGDPEELPLMSKEAVAEELMERVLNRMDGDL
;
A
#
# COMPACT_ATOMS: atom_id res chain seq x y z
N MET A 1 18.78 -10.07 11.82
CA MET A 1 20.13 -9.51 11.63
C MET A 1 20.40 -8.56 12.79
N ALA A 2 21.48 -8.77 13.54
CA ALA A 2 21.71 -8.15 14.86
C ALA A 2 21.86 -6.62 14.81
N LEU A 3 21.32 -5.94 15.82
CA LEU A 3 21.66 -4.56 16.16
C LEU A 3 23.14 -4.54 16.59
N VAL A 4 24.00 -3.84 15.87
CA VAL A 4 25.32 -3.46 16.39
C VAL A 4 25.15 -2.12 17.05
N ALA A 5 24.93 -2.13 18.36
CA ALA A 5 24.93 -0.93 19.17
C ALA A 5 26.40 -0.65 19.56
N ALA A 6 27.04 0.29 18.88
CA ALA A 6 28.32 0.84 19.31
C ALA A 6 28.02 2.15 20.05
N GLY A 7 28.05 2.11 21.38
CA GLY A 7 27.99 3.33 22.19
C GLY A 7 29.31 4.10 22.03
N GLN A 8 29.23 5.36 21.64
CA GLN A 8 30.38 6.25 21.69
C GLN A 8 30.66 6.66 23.15
N ALA A 9 31.92 6.96 23.47
CA ALA A 9 32.35 7.27 24.84
C ALA A 9 31.71 8.54 25.44
N ASP A 10 30.96 9.30 24.63
CA ASP A 10 30.18 10.48 25.01
C ASP A 10 28.74 10.17 25.43
N GLY A 11 28.33 8.89 25.41
CA GLY A 11 26.97 8.47 25.75
C GLY A 11 25.99 8.51 24.57
N THR A 12 26.46 8.79 23.36
CA THR A 12 25.63 8.83 22.16
C THR A 12 25.46 7.43 21.55
N TRP A 13 24.22 7.08 21.20
CA TRP A 13 23.89 5.85 20.46
C TRP A 13 23.54 6.19 19.02
N THR A 14 24.13 5.46 18.08
CA THR A 14 23.78 5.58 16.66
C THR A 14 23.00 4.34 16.21
N MET A 15 21.82 4.56 15.64
CA MET A 15 21.08 3.53 14.91
C MET A 15 21.34 3.68 13.41
N VAL A 16 21.86 2.64 12.79
CA VAL A 16 22.00 2.57 11.33
C VAL A 16 20.96 1.58 10.80
N PRO A 17 19.86 2.07 10.20
CA PRO A 17 18.89 1.19 9.57
C PRO A 17 19.56 0.48 8.38
N LYS A 18 19.20 -0.78 8.18
CA LYS A 18 19.59 -1.52 6.98
C LYS A 18 18.37 -1.68 6.11
N SER A 19 18.52 -1.49 4.81
CA SER A 19 17.48 -1.81 3.86
C SER A 19 17.21 -3.32 3.88
N GLU A 20 15.96 -3.69 4.08
CA GLU A 20 15.51 -5.07 3.93
C GLU A 20 15.01 -5.33 2.51
N TRP A 21 14.79 -6.60 2.19
CA TRP A 21 14.23 -7.01 0.92
C TRP A 21 12.77 -6.56 0.80
N ASP A 22 12.39 -6.12 -0.39
CA ASP A 22 11.02 -5.69 -0.64
C ASP A 22 10.13 -6.88 -0.97
N VAL A 23 9.28 -7.27 -0.01
CA VAL A 23 8.41 -8.44 -0.16
C VAL A 23 7.42 -8.29 -1.30
N ALA A 24 6.80 -7.11 -1.39
CA ALA A 24 5.81 -6.82 -2.41
C ALA A 24 6.39 -6.99 -3.82
N ALA A 25 7.53 -6.36 -4.10
CA ALA A 25 8.21 -6.49 -5.39
C ALA A 25 8.76 -7.91 -5.59
N GLY A 26 9.33 -8.51 -4.55
CA GLY A 26 9.94 -9.84 -4.61
C GLY A 26 8.95 -10.94 -5.01
N THR A 27 7.67 -10.79 -4.65
CA THR A 27 6.64 -11.77 -5.03
C THR A 27 6.28 -11.73 -6.52
N ALA A 28 6.52 -10.63 -7.23
CA ALA A 28 5.98 -10.38 -8.58
C ALA A 28 6.34 -11.49 -9.58
N ALA A 29 7.58 -11.97 -9.56
CA ALA A 29 8.05 -13.03 -10.45
C ALA A 29 7.49 -14.42 -10.15
N SER A 30 6.91 -14.62 -8.95
CA SER A 30 6.39 -15.92 -8.48
C SER A 30 4.87 -15.99 -8.46
N ARG A 31 4.17 -14.93 -8.86
CA ARG A 31 2.70 -14.91 -8.92
C ARG A 31 2.23 -15.85 -10.04
N LYS A 32 1.23 -16.69 -9.75
CA LYS A 32 0.67 -17.61 -10.73
C LYS A 32 -0.12 -16.83 -11.79
N PRO A 33 -0.19 -17.31 -13.04
CA PRO A 33 -1.11 -16.75 -14.02
C PRO A 33 -2.54 -16.67 -13.48
N GLY A 34 -3.23 -15.55 -13.73
CA GLY A 34 -4.57 -15.28 -13.20
C GLY A 34 -4.62 -14.74 -11.76
N SER A 35 -3.47 -14.55 -11.09
CA SER A 35 -3.45 -13.85 -9.80
C SER A 35 -3.70 -12.36 -9.99
N VAL A 36 -4.50 -11.76 -9.11
CA VAL A 36 -4.63 -10.30 -8.99
C VAL A 36 -3.79 -9.82 -7.82
N ALA A 37 -2.86 -8.92 -8.07
CA ALA A 37 -1.97 -8.37 -7.05
C ALA A 37 -2.49 -7.03 -6.55
N VAL A 38 -2.88 -6.98 -5.27
CA VAL A 38 -3.36 -5.76 -4.61
C VAL A 38 -2.33 -5.26 -3.60
N GLY A 39 -1.89 -4.01 -3.76
CA GLY A 39 -1.03 -3.32 -2.81
C GLY A 39 -1.81 -2.35 -1.93
N PHE A 40 -1.35 -2.15 -0.70
CA PHE A 40 -1.86 -1.12 0.20
C PHE A 40 -0.74 -0.13 0.52
N ALA A 41 -1.07 1.16 0.52
CA ALA A 41 -0.12 2.23 0.75
C ALA A 41 -0.72 3.30 1.67
N LEU A 42 -0.12 3.47 2.84
CA LEU A 42 -0.40 4.60 3.71
C LEU A 42 0.58 5.72 3.36
N GLU A 43 0.07 6.89 2.98
CA GLU A 43 0.88 8.05 2.64
C GLU A 43 0.62 9.20 3.61
N THR A 44 1.61 10.06 3.82
CA THR A 44 1.46 11.30 4.59
C THR A 44 1.60 12.55 3.72
N ASN A 45 1.96 12.37 2.45
CA ASN A 45 2.11 13.40 1.44
C ASN A 45 2.01 12.79 0.04
N ASP A 46 1.76 13.64 -0.95
CA ASP A 46 1.79 13.32 -2.38
C ASP A 46 1.11 11.99 -2.73
N LEU A 47 -0.08 11.76 -2.14
CA LEU A 47 -0.75 10.45 -2.09
C LEU A 47 -0.82 9.79 -3.47
N LEU A 48 -1.35 10.49 -4.48
CA LEU A 48 -1.51 9.95 -5.83
C LEU A 48 -0.16 9.66 -6.51
N ALA A 49 0.83 10.55 -6.36
CA ALA A 49 2.14 10.38 -6.99
C ALA A 49 2.89 9.18 -6.40
N ASN A 50 2.87 9.06 -5.07
CA ASN A 50 3.45 7.92 -4.35
C ASN A 50 2.72 6.62 -4.67
N ALA A 51 1.39 6.65 -4.74
CA ALA A 51 0.56 5.53 -5.12
C ALA A 51 0.88 5.02 -6.53
N HIS A 52 0.86 5.88 -7.55
CA HIS A 52 1.20 5.49 -8.93
C HIS A 52 2.61 4.89 -9.03
N LYS A 53 3.59 5.47 -8.31
CA LYS A 53 4.96 4.94 -8.27
C LYS A 53 4.99 3.52 -7.67
N LYS A 54 4.28 3.28 -6.57
CA LYS A 54 4.21 1.97 -5.92
C LYS A 54 3.47 0.95 -6.78
N LEU A 55 2.32 1.31 -7.36
CA LEU A 55 1.56 0.46 -8.29
C LEU A 55 2.47 -0.10 -9.39
N LYS A 56 3.19 0.79 -10.10
CA LYS A 56 4.09 0.40 -11.20
C LYS A 56 5.33 -0.36 -10.72
N SER A 57 6.03 0.14 -9.70
CA SER A 57 7.31 -0.45 -9.27
C SER A 57 7.17 -1.81 -8.57
N LYS A 58 6.01 -2.10 -7.98
CA LYS A 58 5.71 -3.38 -7.33
C LYS A 58 4.94 -4.36 -8.23
N GLY A 59 4.60 -3.91 -9.44
CA GLY A 59 3.82 -4.66 -10.42
C GLY A 59 2.46 -5.06 -9.86
N PHE A 60 1.78 -4.18 -9.13
CA PHE A 60 0.44 -4.44 -8.65
C PHE A 60 -0.59 -4.18 -9.75
N ASP A 61 -1.69 -4.93 -9.74
CA ASP A 61 -2.86 -4.67 -10.59
C ASP A 61 -3.71 -3.56 -10.01
N LEU A 62 -3.86 -3.56 -8.67
CA LEU A 62 -4.57 -2.55 -7.90
C LEU A 62 -3.67 -2.01 -6.78
N LEU A 63 -3.80 -0.73 -6.48
CA LEU A 63 -3.21 -0.13 -5.28
C LEU A 63 -4.25 0.69 -4.53
N VAL A 64 -4.44 0.35 -3.26
CA VAL A 64 -5.31 1.05 -2.32
C VAL A 64 -4.45 2.01 -1.51
N ALA A 65 -4.62 3.30 -1.73
CA ALA A 65 -3.89 4.34 -1.03
C ALA A 65 -4.80 5.06 -0.04
N ASN A 66 -4.28 5.41 1.15
CA ASN A 66 -5.01 6.25 2.10
C ASN A 66 -4.06 7.25 2.78
N ASP A 67 -4.62 8.40 3.16
CA ASP A 67 -3.87 9.48 3.84
C ASP A 67 -3.87 9.24 5.35
N ALA A 68 -2.68 9.13 5.96
CA ALA A 68 -2.53 8.93 7.41
C ALA A 68 -2.89 10.15 8.24
N THR A 69 -2.96 11.33 7.62
CA THR A 69 -3.22 12.61 8.28
C THR A 69 -4.71 12.95 8.29
N GLU A 70 -5.52 12.23 7.53
CA GLU A 70 -6.94 12.45 7.45
C GLU A 70 -7.69 11.88 8.65
N ALA A 71 -8.51 12.71 9.29
CA ALA A 71 -9.32 12.30 10.44
C ALA A 71 -10.34 11.22 10.05
N GLY A 72 -10.34 10.10 10.78
CA GLY A 72 -11.21 8.96 10.51
C GLY A 72 -10.68 8.01 9.43
N SER A 73 -9.49 8.26 8.87
CA SER A 73 -8.81 7.39 7.91
C SER A 73 -7.63 6.65 8.54
N GLY A 74 -7.33 5.44 8.08
CA GLY A 74 -6.15 4.68 8.52
C GLY A 74 -6.33 3.87 9.81
N PHE A 75 -5.38 3.97 10.73
CA PHE A 75 -5.25 3.07 11.87
C PHE A 75 -6.14 3.47 13.06
N GLU A 76 -6.45 2.48 13.91
CA GLU A 76 -7.16 2.67 15.20
C GLU A 76 -8.57 3.30 15.14
N VAL A 77 -9.15 3.42 13.94
CA VAL A 77 -10.53 3.89 13.71
C VAL A 77 -11.33 2.83 12.94
N PRO A 78 -12.68 2.78 13.01
CA PRO A 78 -13.47 1.78 12.29
C PRO A 78 -13.68 2.13 10.80
N THR A 79 -13.38 3.35 10.39
CA THR A 79 -13.61 3.87 9.04
C THR A 79 -12.31 3.99 8.23
N ASN A 80 -12.44 4.18 6.93
CA ASN A 80 -11.32 4.53 6.06
C ASN A 80 -11.80 5.36 4.88
N ARG A 81 -10.95 6.26 4.38
CA ARG A 81 -11.10 6.88 3.06
C ARG A 81 -9.93 6.41 2.23
N VAL A 82 -10.21 5.81 1.08
CA VAL A 82 -9.17 5.26 0.21
C VAL A 82 -9.33 5.76 -1.21
N THR A 83 -8.20 5.90 -1.91
CA THR A 83 -8.15 6.01 -3.35
C THR A 83 -7.66 4.69 -3.92
N ILE A 84 -8.42 4.11 -4.85
CA ILE A 84 -8.05 2.87 -5.55
C ILE A 84 -7.49 3.26 -6.91
N LEU A 85 -6.31 2.75 -7.22
CA LEU A 85 -5.64 2.94 -8.50
C LEU A 85 -5.54 1.60 -9.22
N SER A 86 -5.78 1.60 -10.52
CA SER A 86 -5.54 0.47 -11.41
C SER A 86 -4.54 0.84 -12.50
N ASN A 87 -3.98 -0.16 -13.19
CA ASN A 87 -3.06 0.10 -14.28
C ASN A 87 -3.81 0.54 -15.55
N GLY A 88 -3.87 1.85 -15.79
CA GLY A 88 -4.49 2.43 -16.99
C GLY A 88 -5.86 3.07 -16.76
N GLY A 89 -6.43 2.96 -15.56
CA GLY A 89 -7.61 3.69 -15.13
C GLY A 89 -7.27 4.98 -14.39
N ASP A 90 -8.27 5.85 -14.29
CA ASP A 90 -8.20 7.03 -13.43
C ASP A 90 -8.29 6.61 -11.94
N PRO A 91 -7.59 7.31 -11.02
CA PRO A 91 -7.74 7.07 -9.60
C PRO A 91 -9.18 7.28 -9.14
N GLU A 92 -9.71 6.34 -8.37
CA GLU A 92 -11.07 6.38 -7.86
C GLU A 92 -11.04 6.61 -6.34
N GLU A 93 -11.55 7.74 -5.88
CA GLU A 93 -11.68 8.03 -4.46
C GLU A 93 -13.02 7.54 -3.92
N LEU A 94 -12.97 6.67 -2.91
CA LEU A 94 -14.16 6.25 -2.17
C LEU A 94 -14.49 7.27 -1.08
N PRO A 95 -15.79 7.45 -0.74
CA PRO A 95 -16.16 8.27 0.42
C PRO A 95 -15.60 7.66 1.72
N LEU A 96 -15.54 8.47 2.79
CA LEU A 96 -15.26 7.96 4.12
C LEU A 96 -16.37 6.97 4.53
N MET A 97 -16.02 5.70 4.67
CA MET A 97 -16.95 4.62 4.95
C MET A 97 -16.33 3.61 5.92
N SER A 98 -17.10 2.61 6.38
CA SER A 98 -16.55 1.58 7.26
C SER A 98 -15.48 0.75 6.55
N LYS A 99 -14.54 0.18 7.29
CA LYS A 99 -13.51 -0.70 6.73
C LYS A 99 -14.11 -1.94 6.06
N GLU A 100 -15.23 -2.43 6.58
CA GLU A 100 -15.99 -3.51 5.98
C GLU A 100 -16.54 -3.11 4.60
N ALA A 101 -17.12 -1.92 4.49
CA ALA A 101 -17.65 -1.42 3.22
C ALA A 101 -16.51 -1.15 2.21
N VAL A 102 -15.37 -0.61 2.65
CA VAL A 102 -14.17 -0.49 1.77
C VAL A 102 -13.70 -1.85 1.28
N ALA A 103 -13.76 -2.88 2.13
CA ALA A 103 -13.38 -4.23 1.74
C ALA A 103 -14.34 -4.81 0.69
N GLU A 104 -15.65 -4.57 0.81
CA GLU A 104 -16.65 -4.97 -0.18
C GLU A 104 -16.37 -4.32 -1.55
N GLU A 105 -16.18 -3.01 -1.59
CA GLU A 105 -15.82 -2.26 -2.80
C GLU A 105 -14.51 -2.78 -3.43
N LEU A 106 -13.50 -3.06 -2.61
CA LEU A 106 -12.23 -3.59 -3.09
C LEU A 106 -12.39 -4.99 -3.69
N MET A 107 -13.21 -5.84 -3.07
CA MET A 107 -13.46 -7.20 -3.56
C MET A 107 -14.17 -7.19 -4.91
N GLU A 108 -15.12 -6.28 -5.15
CA GLU A 108 -15.74 -6.12 -6.47
C GLU A 108 -14.70 -5.77 -7.55
N ARG A 109 -13.77 -4.84 -7.26
CA ARG A 109 -12.71 -4.47 -8.21
C ARG A 109 -11.73 -5.62 -8.47
N VAL A 110 -11.45 -6.44 -7.46
CA VAL A 110 -10.66 -7.67 -7.64
C VAL A 110 -11.38 -8.64 -8.57
N LEU A 111 -12.68 -8.88 -8.36
CA LEU A 111 -13.49 -9.77 -9.19
C LEU A 111 -13.56 -9.28 -10.63
N ASN A 112 -13.87 -8.00 -10.86
CA ASN A 112 -13.91 -7.42 -12.20
C ASN A 112 -12.55 -7.55 -12.92
N ARG A 113 -11.44 -7.39 -12.18
CA ARG A 113 -10.09 -7.57 -12.74
C ARG A 113 -9.78 -9.03 -13.09
N MET A 114 -10.32 -9.99 -12.34
CA MET A 114 -10.21 -11.43 -12.64
C MET A 114 -11.01 -11.80 -13.89
N ASP A 115 -12.18 -11.19 -14.08
CA ASP A 115 -13.04 -11.41 -15.25
C ASP A 115 -12.55 -10.70 -16.52
N GLY A 116 -11.68 -9.70 -16.36
CA GLY A 116 -11.04 -8.95 -17.46
C GLY A 116 -11.74 -7.64 -17.83
N ASP A 117 -12.60 -7.15 -16.94
CA ASP A 117 -13.47 -5.98 -17.15
C ASP A 117 -12.86 -4.65 -16.68
N LEU A 118 -11.58 -4.66 -16.28
CA LEU A 118 -10.80 -3.50 -15.82
C LEU A 118 -9.49 -3.33 -16.60
#